data_AF-A0A6A0AYA6-F1
#
_entry.id   AF-A0A6A0AYA6-F1
#
_cell.length_a   1.000
_cell.length_b   1.000
_cell.length_c   1.000
_cell.angle_alpha   90.00
_cell.angle_beta   90.00
_cell.angle_gamma   90.00
#
_symmetry.space_group_name_H-M   'P 1'
#
loop_
_entity.id
_entity.type
_entity.pdbx_description
1 polymer ?
#
loop_
_entity_poly.entity_id
_entity_poly.type
_entity_poly.pdbx_seq_one_letter_code
_entity_poly.pdbx_strand_id
1 'polypeptide(L)'
;MRRLDNGAPLRAAMKAAGLSVPRLAAKTKEADPERKGLSAAYVGFIVGQGETAREECSDRAAQLIAAALDRELAELFETVVFTLKESTSTSRSQTRNSSKPLPEQLKTQRQLARFLQKSMSWIDRQIQDDAEFPVHYAGRSRRFDPQEVLDYLRDRRKARIAC
;
A
#
# COMPACT_ATOMS: atom_id res chain seq x y z
N MET A 1 10.78 -10.47 -3.18
CA MET A 1 11.62 -10.21 -4.37
C MET A 1 11.36 -8.82 -4.97
N ARG A 2 12.36 -8.21 -5.61
CA ARG A 2 12.24 -6.95 -6.37
C ARG A 2 12.52 -7.19 -7.86
N ARG A 3 11.82 -6.49 -8.75
CA ARG A 3 12.09 -6.55 -10.19
C ARG A 3 13.42 -5.89 -10.54
N LEU A 4 14.17 -6.50 -11.45
CA LEU A 4 15.46 -5.99 -11.92
C LEU A 4 15.26 -4.95 -13.03
N ASP A 5 16.03 -3.86 -13.06
CA ASP A 5 15.99 -2.78 -14.05
C ASP A 5 14.57 -2.31 -14.42
N ASN A 6 13.74 -2.00 -13.42
CA ASN A 6 12.34 -1.58 -13.60
C ASN A 6 11.49 -2.58 -14.43
N GLY A 7 11.83 -3.87 -14.36
CA GLY A 7 11.15 -4.94 -15.08
C GLY A 7 11.54 -5.06 -16.56
N ALA A 8 12.69 -4.52 -16.99
CA ALA A 8 13.18 -4.69 -18.35
C ALA A 8 13.51 -6.16 -18.71
N PRO A 9 14.24 -6.93 -17.88
CA PRO A 9 14.52 -8.34 -18.14
C PRO A 9 13.24 -9.17 -18.23
N LEU A 10 12.25 -8.83 -17.39
CA LEU A 10 10.97 -9.51 -17.32
C LEU A 10 10.14 -9.33 -18.61
N ARG A 11 10.13 -8.11 -19.15
CA ARG A 11 9.48 -7.82 -20.44
C ARG A 11 10.24 -8.44 -21.61
N ALA A 12 11.58 -8.45 -21.56
CA ALA A 12 12.40 -9.10 -22.57
C ALA A 12 12.14 -10.62 -22.60
N ALA A 13 12.10 -11.27 -21.45
CA ALA A 13 11.77 -12.68 -21.32
C ALA A 13 10.35 -12.99 -21.81
N MET A 14 9.36 -12.16 -21.46
CA MET A 14 8.00 -12.30 -21.99
C MET A 14 7.94 -12.15 -23.51
N LYS A 15 8.66 -11.19 -24.07
CA LYS A 15 8.74 -10.98 -25.53
C LYS A 15 9.41 -12.16 -26.23
N ALA A 16 10.50 -12.68 -25.67
CA ALA A 16 11.21 -13.84 -26.19
C ALA A 16 10.33 -15.10 -26.15
N ALA A 17 9.52 -15.26 -25.09
CA ALA A 17 8.58 -16.37 -24.96
C ALA A 17 7.28 -16.17 -25.76
N GLY A 18 7.08 -15.02 -26.40
CA GLY A 18 5.83 -14.69 -27.11
C GLY A 18 4.59 -14.66 -26.20
N LEU A 19 4.77 -14.39 -24.90
CA LEU A 19 3.71 -14.44 -23.90
C LEU A 19 3.12 -13.05 -23.64
N SER A 20 1.80 -12.97 -23.70
CA SER A 20 1.04 -11.83 -23.22
C SER A 20 0.72 -11.98 -21.72
N VAL A 21 0.41 -10.88 -21.02
CA VAL A 21 0.04 -10.89 -19.60
C VAL A 21 -1.03 -11.94 -19.23
N PRO A 22 -2.17 -12.07 -19.94
CA PRO A 22 -3.16 -13.11 -19.63
C PRO A 22 -2.64 -14.53 -19.89
N ARG A 23 -1.80 -14.73 -20.92
CA ARG A 23 -1.19 -16.04 -21.19
C ARG A 23 -0.15 -16.42 -20.13
N LEU A 24 0.64 -15.45 -19.67
CA LEU A 24 1.57 -15.66 -18.57
C LEU A 24 0.82 -16.04 -17.29
N ALA A 25 -0.28 -15.36 -16.97
CA ALA A 25 -1.13 -15.72 -15.83
C ALA A 25 -1.67 -17.15 -15.93
N ALA A 26 -2.15 -17.58 -17.10
CA ALA A 26 -2.57 -18.97 -17.32
C ALA A 26 -1.42 -19.96 -17.10
N LYS A 27 -0.24 -19.66 -17.64
CA LYS A 27 0.95 -20.51 -17.51
C LYS A 27 1.46 -20.60 -16.06
N THR A 28 1.32 -19.52 -15.27
CA THR A 28 1.62 -19.57 -13.83
C THR A 28 0.66 -20.47 -13.05
N LYS A 29 -0.57 -20.67 -13.55
CA LYS A 29 -1.53 -21.58 -12.94
C LYS A 29 -1.18 -23.05 -13.21
N GLU A 30 -0.64 -23.33 -14.38
CA GLU A 30 -0.12 -24.67 -14.74
C GLU A 30 1.13 -25.03 -13.93
N ALA A 31 2.00 -24.03 -13.67
CA ALA A 31 3.20 -24.20 -12.86
C ALA A 31 2.95 -24.25 -11.34
N ASP A 32 1.76 -23.84 -10.88
CA ASP A 32 1.41 -23.81 -9.45
C ASP A 32 0.85 -25.18 -9.00
N PRO A 33 1.48 -25.88 -8.03
CA PRO A 33 0.95 -27.14 -7.48
C PRO A 33 -0.47 -27.01 -6.93
N GLU A 34 -0.82 -25.83 -6.40
CA GLU A 34 -2.17 -25.55 -5.87
C GLU A 34 -3.17 -25.14 -6.96
N ARG A 35 -2.72 -25.02 -8.22
CA ARG A 35 -3.50 -24.53 -9.38
C ARG A 35 -4.20 -23.19 -9.12
N LYS A 36 -3.70 -22.35 -8.21
CA LYS A 36 -4.23 -21.00 -7.99
C LYS A 36 -3.65 -20.04 -9.02
N GLY A 37 -2.35 -20.13 -9.27
CA GLY A 37 -1.62 -19.25 -10.16
C GLY A 37 -1.65 -17.78 -9.71
N LEU A 38 -1.22 -16.90 -10.61
CA LEU A 38 -1.33 -15.45 -10.42
C LEU A 38 -2.46 -14.88 -11.26
N SER A 39 -3.14 -13.84 -10.76
CA SER A 39 -4.16 -13.14 -11.54
C SER A 39 -3.52 -12.29 -12.64
N ALA A 40 -4.21 -12.16 -13.78
CA ALA A 40 -3.72 -11.35 -14.90
C ALA A 40 -3.46 -9.88 -14.50
N ALA A 41 -4.30 -9.31 -13.63
CA ALA A 41 -4.08 -7.97 -13.09
C ALA A 41 -2.79 -7.89 -12.26
N TYR A 42 -2.53 -8.88 -11.41
CA TYR A 42 -1.32 -8.92 -10.59
C TYR A 42 -0.06 -9.07 -11.45
N VAL A 43 -0.09 -9.93 -12.46
CA VAL A 43 0.98 -10.06 -13.46
C VAL A 43 1.18 -8.73 -14.19
N GLY A 44 0.09 -8.06 -14.58
CA GLY A 44 0.13 -6.74 -15.22
C GLY A 44 0.83 -5.67 -14.36
N PHE A 45 0.60 -5.68 -13.04
CA PHE A 45 1.30 -4.78 -12.12
C PHE A 45 2.80 -5.07 -12.01
N ILE A 46 3.21 -6.33 -12.07
CA ILE A 46 4.63 -6.70 -11.97
C ILE A 46 5.38 -6.37 -13.27
N VAL A 47 4.76 -6.68 -14.42
CA VAL A 47 5.36 -6.49 -15.75
C VAL A 47 5.29 -5.03 -16.21
N GLY A 48 4.29 -4.29 -15.75
CA GLY A 48 3.98 -2.93 -16.20
C GLY A 48 5.09 -1.92 -15.93
N GLN A 49 5.05 -0.83 -16.68
CA GLN A 49 5.97 0.32 -16.52
C GLN A 49 5.24 1.61 -16.07
N GLY A 50 3.92 1.53 -15.91
CA GLY A 50 3.11 2.68 -15.50
C GLY A 50 3.23 2.99 -14.01
N GLU A 51 2.59 4.08 -13.60
CA GLU A 51 2.55 4.54 -12.20
C GLU A 51 1.97 3.50 -11.23
N THR A 52 1.16 2.56 -11.74
CA THR A 52 0.55 1.46 -10.98
C THR A 52 1.42 0.20 -10.93
N ALA A 53 2.59 0.22 -11.58
CA ALA A 53 3.51 -0.91 -11.54
C ALA A 53 4.06 -1.11 -10.13
N ARG A 54 4.20 -2.37 -9.73
CA ARG A 54 4.78 -2.75 -8.45
C ARG A 54 6.25 -3.05 -8.61
N GLU A 55 7.07 -2.41 -7.78
CA GLU A 55 8.50 -2.71 -7.69
C GLU A 55 8.78 -4.06 -7.02
N GLU A 56 7.92 -4.42 -6.06
CA GLU A 56 8.10 -5.59 -5.20
C GLU A 56 6.98 -6.61 -5.38
N CYS A 57 7.36 -7.87 -5.29
CA CYS A 57 6.45 -9.01 -5.29
C CYS A 57 6.86 -10.06 -4.25
N SER A 58 5.93 -10.94 -3.91
CA SER A 58 6.21 -12.06 -3.01
C SER A 58 7.13 -13.08 -3.69
N ASP A 59 7.90 -13.81 -2.89
CA ASP A 59 8.85 -14.80 -3.41
C ASP A 59 8.13 -15.92 -4.17
N ARG A 60 6.96 -16.34 -3.67
CA ARG A 60 6.07 -17.26 -4.38
C ARG A 60 5.70 -16.76 -5.77
N ALA A 61 5.35 -15.47 -5.90
CA ALA A 61 4.97 -14.90 -7.18
C ALA A 61 6.16 -14.85 -8.15
N ALA A 62 7.34 -14.46 -7.67
CA ALA A 62 8.56 -14.44 -8.47
C ALA A 62 8.92 -15.85 -8.97
N GLN A 63 8.83 -16.87 -8.10
CA GLN A 63 9.09 -18.26 -8.47
C GLN A 63 8.12 -18.76 -9.55
N LEU A 64 6.83 -18.49 -9.40
CA LEU A 64 5.83 -18.89 -10.40
C LEU A 64 6.06 -18.19 -11.74
N ILE A 65 6.44 -16.92 -11.74
CA ILE A 65 6.74 -16.17 -12.97
C ILE A 65 8.01 -16.71 -13.65
N ALA A 66 9.07 -16.97 -12.87
CA ALA A 66 10.31 -17.53 -13.37
C ALA A 66 10.10 -18.93 -13.97
N ALA A 67 9.37 -19.80 -13.26
CA ALA A 67 8.98 -21.12 -13.76
C ALA A 67 8.11 -21.04 -15.03
N ALA A 68 7.14 -20.10 -15.08
CA ALA A 68 6.32 -19.91 -16.27
C ALA A 68 7.11 -19.38 -17.48
N LEU A 69 8.17 -18.61 -17.25
CA LEU A 69 9.06 -18.08 -18.29
C LEU A 69 10.21 -19.03 -18.65
N ASP A 70 10.37 -20.13 -17.91
CA ASP A 70 11.50 -21.06 -18.02
C ASP A 70 12.85 -20.33 -17.88
N ARG A 71 12.95 -19.52 -16.83
CA ARG A 71 14.11 -18.67 -16.55
C ARG A 71 14.52 -18.77 -15.09
N GLU A 72 15.78 -18.49 -14.84
CA GLU A 72 16.27 -18.41 -13.47
C GLU A 72 15.71 -17.18 -12.76
N LEU A 73 15.42 -17.34 -11.47
CA LEU A 73 14.85 -16.28 -10.65
C LEU A 73 15.77 -15.05 -10.59
N ALA A 74 17.08 -15.28 -10.52
CA ALA A 74 18.12 -14.24 -10.44
C ALA A 74 18.28 -13.42 -11.73
N GLU A 75 17.88 -13.96 -12.89
CA GLU A 75 17.87 -13.21 -14.16
C GLU A 75 16.75 -12.17 -14.22
N LEU A 76 15.67 -12.40 -13.46
CA LEU A 76 14.43 -11.62 -13.54
C LEU A 76 14.21 -10.73 -12.32
N PHE A 77 14.67 -11.18 -11.15
CA PHE A 77 14.40 -10.57 -9.87
C PHE A 77 15.65 -10.52 -9.00
N GLU A 78 15.74 -9.45 -8.22
CA GLU A 78 16.74 -9.27 -7.17
C GLU A 78 16.16 -9.72 -5.82
N THR A 79 16.94 -10.52 -5.08
CA THR A 79 16.61 -10.91 -3.72
C THR A 79 16.77 -9.70 -2.80
N VAL A 80 15.66 -9.21 -2.26
CA VAL A 80 15.69 -8.14 -1.26
C VAL A 80 16.12 -8.77 0.06
N VAL A 81 17.42 -8.74 0.33
CA VAL A 81 17.93 -9.03 1.68
C VAL A 81 17.64 -7.78 2.51
N PHE A 82 16.62 -7.84 3.37
CA PHE A 82 16.45 -6.85 4.42
C PHE A 82 17.65 -6.96 5.37
N THR A 83 18.71 -6.21 5.09
CA THR A 83 19.70 -5.88 6.10
C THR A 83 18.97 -4.97 7.09
N LEU A 84 18.51 -5.55 8.20
CA LEU A 84 18.04 -4.82 9.36
C LEU A 84 19.22 -3.99 9.88
N LYS A 85 19.40 -2.79 9.32
CA LYS A 85 20.18 -1.75 9.98
C LYS A 85 19.35 -1.35 11.19
N GLU A 86 19.70 -1.88 12.37
CA GLU A 86 19.33 -1.25 13.63
C GLU A 86 19.85 0.19 13.57
N SER A 87 18.99 1.13 13.22
CA SER A 87 19.24 2.55 13.40
C SER A 87 17.92 3.31 13.28
N THR A 88 17.47 3.74 14.46
CA THR A 88 16.74 4.96 14.72
C THR A 88 16.99 6.01 13.64
N SER A 89 16.06 6.19 12.71
CA SER A 89 16.03 7.40 11.91
C SER A 89 14.64 7.63 11.36
N THR A 90 14.00 8.66 11.88
CA THR A 90 12.75 9.20 11.38
C THR A 90 12.96 9.69 9.96
N SER A 91 12.45 8.95 8.97
CA SER A 91 12.27 9.51 7.63
C SER A 91 10.92 9.17 7.05
N ARG A 92 10.29 10.25 6.57
CA ARG A 92 8.96 10.36 5.95
C ARG A 92 8.77 9.33 4.85
N SER A 93 7.65 8.61 4.90
CA SER A 93 7.05 7.97 3.72
C SER A 93 5.80 8.75 3.32
N GLN A 94 5.87 9.44 2.19
CA GLN A 94 4.71 10.01 1.50
C GLN A 94 3.72 8.89 1.19
N THR A 95 2.52 8.97 1.75
CA THR A 95 1.43 8.06 1.41
C THR A 95 0.49 8.82 0.48
N ARG A 96 0.38 8.36 -0.77
CA ARG A 96 -0.61 8.87 -1.74
C ARG A 96 -2.03 8.53 -1.24
N ASN A 97 -2.89 9.54 -1.33
CA ASN A 97 -4.28 9.52 -0.89
C ASN A 97 -5.06 8.35 -1.51
N SER A 98 -5.54 7.44 -0.67
CA SER A 98 -6.74 6.65 -0.97
C SER A 98 -7.83 7.17 -0.05
N SER A 99 -8.83 7.80 -0.64
CA SER A 99 -10.06 8.25 0.00
C SER A 99 -10.80 7.04 0.55
N LYS A 100 -10.53 6.67 1.80
CA LYS A 100 -11.40 5.78 2.57
C LYS A 100 -12.28 6.65 3.49
N PRO A 101 -13.61 6.50 3.46
CA PRO A 101 -14.46 7.03 4.52
C PRO A 101 -14.03 6.40 5.86
N LEU A 102 -14.25 7.14 6.96
CA LEU A 102 -13.88 6.71 8.32
C LEU A 102 -14.23 5.22 8.52
N PRO A 103 -13.28 4.37 8.97
CA PRO A 103 -13.63 3.03 9.40
C PRO A 103 -14.61 3.15 10.58
N GLU A 104 -15.75 2.46 10.51
CA GLU A 104 -16.79 2.47 11.55
C GLU A 104 -16.29 2.11 12.96
N GLN A 105 -15.08 1.57 13.06
CA GLN A 105 -14.44 1.11 14.28
C GLN A 105 -13.20 1.93 14.60
N LEU A 106 -13.38 3.10 15.23
CA LEU A 106 -12.33 3.75 16.03
C LEU A 106 -12.15 2.97 17.34
N LYS A 107 -11.56 1.76 17.26
CA LYS A 107 -11.53 0.84 18.40
C LYS A 107 -10.39 1.09 19.40
N THR A 108 -9.43 2.00 19.15
CA THR A 108 -8.40 2.31 20.16
C THR A 108 -7.74 3.68 19.95
N GLN A 109 -7.44 4.38 21.05
CA GLN A 109 -6.71 5.68 21.09
C GLN A 109 -5.42 5.67 20.24
N ARG A 110 -4.65 4.57 20.26
CA ARG A 110 -3.42 4.43 19.45
C ARG A 110 -3.68 4.39 17.94
N GLN A 111 -4.79 3.80 17.51
CA GLN A 111 -5.14 3.73 16.10
C GLN A 111 -5.61 5.09 15.59
N LEU A 112 -6.39 5.82 16.39
CA LEU A 112 -6.77 7.19 16.04
C LEU A 112 -5.53 8.10 16.00
N ALA A 113 -4.64 8.05 16.98
CA ALA A 113 -3.42 8.87 16.96
C ALA A 113 -2.60 8.63 15.68
N ARG A 114 -2.44 7.37 15.26
CA ARG A 114 -1.79 7.02 13.99
C ARG A 114 -2.57 7.51 12.76
N PHE A 115 -3.90 7.50 12.80
CA PHE A 115 -4.74 8.00 11.71
C PHE A 115 -4.66 9.52 11.58
N LEU A 116 -4.78 10.25 12.69
CA LEU A 116 -4.64 11.70 12.75
C LEU A 116 -3.27 12.14 12.25
N GLN A 117 -2.21 11.42 12.64
CA GLN A 117 -0.85 11.71 12.17
C GLN A 117 -0.67 11.49 10.66
N LYS A 118 -1.42 10.56 10.05
CA LYS A 118 -1.32 10.22 8.62
C LYS A 118 -2.28 11.00 7.71
N SER A 119 -3.34 11.60 8.25
CA SER A 119 -4.46 12.11 7.46
C SER A 119 -4.72 13.60 7.71
N MET A 120 -3.70 14.43 7.44
CA MET A 120 -3.77 15.88 7.66
C MET A 120 -4.92 16.56 6.88
N SER A 121 -5.17 16.11 5.65
CA SER A 121 -6.24 16.64 4.78
C SER A 121 -7.65 16.35 5.30
N TRP A 122 -7.83 15.22 5.99
CA TRP A 122 -9.12 14.91 6.61
C TRP A 122 -9.39 15.83 7.80
N ILE A 123 -8.35 16.14 8.58
CA ILE A 123 -8.45 17.06 9.72
C ILE A 123 -8.71 18.49 9.25
N ASP A 124 -8.03 18.95 8.20
CA ASP A 124 -8.27 20.28 7.60
C ASP A 124 -9.74 20.45 7.20
N ARG A 125 -10.34 19.40 6.65
CA ARG A 125 -11.76 19.40 6.30
C ARG A 125 -12.66 19.48 7.53
N GLN A 126 -12.32 18.77 8.62
CA GLN A 126 -13.10 18.88 9.87
C GLN A 126 -13.04 20.28 10.48
N ILE A 127 -11.88 20.95 10.43
CA ILE A 127 -11.70 22.33 10.91
C ILE A 127 -12.46 23.33 10.03
N GLN A 128 -12.51 23.10 8.72
CA GLN A 128 -13.29 23.93 7.80
C GLN A 128 -14.80 23.75 8.00
N ASP A 129 -15.24 22.51 8.21
CA ASP A 129 -16.64 22.16 8.40
C ASP A 129 -17.15 22.55 9.80
N ASP A 130 -16.26 22.62 10.80
CA ASP A 130 -16.59 22.95 12.19
C ASP A 130 -15.46 23.73 12.88
N ALA A 131 -15.76 24.98 13.23
CA ALA A 131 -14.83 25.87 13.92
C ALA A 131 -14.55 25.45 15.37
N GLU A 132 -15.39 24.61 15.98
CA GLU A 132 -15.24 24.10 17.36
C GLU A 132 -14.40 22.81 17.43
N PHE A 133 -13.83 22.36 16.30
CA PHE A 133 -12.96 21.17 16.31
C PHE A 133 -11.77 21.38 17.28
N PRO A 134 -11.48 20.45 18.20
CA PRO A 134 -10.50 20.65 19.27
C PRO A 134 -9.07 20.64 18.72
N VAL A 135 -8.57 21.83 18.39
CA VAL A 135 -7.23 22.09 17.86
C VAL A 135 -6.51 23.12 18.71
N HIS A 136 -5.29 22.78 19.12
CA HIS A 136 -4.40 23.69 19.83
C HIS A 136 -3.33 24.23 18.89
N TYR A 137 -3.17 25.56 18.85
CA TYR A 137 -2.14 26.20 18.04
C TYR A 137 -0.91 26.52 18.89
N ALA A 138 0.23 25.91 18.56
CA ALA A 138 1.54 26.23 19.13
C ALA A 138 2.38 26.93 18.07
N GLY A 139 2.26 28.26 17.98
CA GLY A 139 2.84 29.05 16.88
C GLY A 139 2.19 28.71 15.54
N ARG A 140 2.99 28.35 14.53
CA ARG A 140 2.48 27.88 13.21
C ARG A 140 2.13 26.39 13.18
N SER A 141 2.43 25.65 14.25
CA SER A 141 2.19 24.21 14.31
C SER A 141 0.86 23.91 15.01
N ARG A 142 0.03 23.10 14.36
CA ARG A 142 -1.21 22.56 14.95
C ARG A 142 -0.89 21.34 15.78
N ARG A 143 -1.48 21.26 16.98
CA ARG A 143 -1.42 20.11 17.87
C ARG A 143 -2.83 19.65 18.19
N PHE A 144 -2.95 18.35 18.37
CA PHE A 144 -4.22 17.69 18.70
C PHE A 144 -3.97 16.85 19.93
N ASP A 145 -4.85 16.96 20.92
CA ASP A 145 -4.96 15.93 21.94
C ASP A 145 -5.85 14.81 21.39
N PRO A 146 -5.34 13.58 21.24
CA PRO A 146 -6.13 12.46 20.76
C PRO A 146 -7.38 12.17 21.61
N GLN A 147 -7.39 12.49 22.90
CA GLN A 147 -8.54 12.27 23.78
C GLN A 147 -9.65 13.30 23.51
N GLU A 148 -9.31 14.58 23.44
CA GLU A 148 -10.30 15.63 23.16
C GLU A 148 -10.97 15.43 21.79
N VAL A 149 -10.19 15.03 20.77
CA VAL A 149 -10.74 14.70 19.44
C VAL A 149 -11.69 13.50 19.52
N LEU A 150 -11.40 12.49 20.34
CA LEU A 150 -12.29 11.34 20.51
C LEU A 150 -13.60 11.72 21.17
N ASP A 151 -13.54 12.49 22.25
CA ASP A 151 -14.72 12.87 23.01
C ASP A 151 -15.62 13.79 22.18
N TYR A 152 -15.04 14.76 21.47
CA TYR A 152 -15.74 15.58 20.50
C TYR A 152 -16.44 14.73 19.41
N LEU A 153 -15.76 13.74 18.81
CA LEU A 153 -16.36 12.87 17.79
C LEU A 153 -17.46 11.96 18.36
N ARG A 154 -17.32 11.51 19.61
CA ARG A 154 -18.34 10.71 20.31
C ARG A 154 -19.58 11.54 20.58
N ASP A 155 -19.44 12.75 21.07
CA ASP A 155 -20.57 13.62 21.39
C ASP A 155 -21.30 14.08 20.13
N ARG A 156 -20.57 14.38 19.05
CA ARG A 156 -21.17 14.65 17.73
C ARG A 156 -21.96 13.45 17.20
N ARG A 157 -21.47 12.23 17.40
CA ARG A 157 -22.20 11.00 17.02
C ARG A 157 -23.45 10.80 17.88
N LYS A 158 -23.38 11.02 19.21
CA LYS A 158 -24.56 10.96 20.09
C LYS A 158 -25.62 11.98 19.68
N ALA A 159 -25.21 13.23 19.43
CA ALA A 159 -26.11 14.30 18.98
C ALA A 159 -26.81 13.93 17.65
N ARG A 160 -26.08 13.27 16.73
CA ARG A 160 -26.65 12.82 15.44
C ARG A 160 -27.58 11.61 15.54
N ILE A 161 -27.51 10.83 16.62
CA ILE A 161 -28.40 9.68 16.88
C ILE A 161 -29.64 10.11 17.68
N ALA A 162 -29.55 11.25 18.39
CA ALA A 162 -30.62 11.79 19.22
C ALA A 162 -31.61 12.71 18.45
N CYS A 163 -31.36 13.00 17.17
CA CYS A 163 -32.30 13.62 16.23
C CYS A 163 -32.97 12.55 15.37
#